data_AF-A0A956K045-F1
#
_entry.id   AF-A0A956K045-F1
#
_cell.length_a   1.000
_cell.length_b   1.000
_cell.length_c   1.000
_cell.angle_alpha   90.00
_cell.angle_beta   90.00
_cell.angle_gamma   90.00
#
_symmetry.space_group_name_H-M   'P 1'
#
loop_
_entity.id
_entity.type
_entity.pdbx_description
1 polymer ?
#
loop_
_entity_poly.entity_id
_entity_poly.type
_entity_poly.pdbx_seq_one_letter_code
_entity_poly.pdbx_strand_id
1 'polypeptide(L)'
;MTPAPQPETLPLWIARLAGDQPTMGRQHGALIAEAGGVDRALDHYRDMPERMLVGNGPGVATRLARAAVTAGKELYLARLDRDRVPELRARSIAFMEAAGKTARDARYVGVMDVFQGVVGLAGRLGVGPFAPRARALA
;
A
#
# COMPACT_ATOMS: atom_id res chain seq x y z
N MET A 1 -14.93 16.93 32.11
CA MET A 1 -14.41 16.13 30.99
C MET A 1 -13.80 17.11 30.00
N THR A 2 -12.47 17.24 29.97
CA THR A 2 -11.80 18.14 29.03
C THR A 2 -11.88 17.52 27.63
N PRO A 3 -12.39 18.23 26.61
CA PRO A 3 -12.43 17.69 25.26
C PRO A 3 -11.01 17.35 24.81
N ALA A 4 -10.84 16.17 24.20
CA ALA A 4 -9.57 15.80 23.58
C ALA A 4 -9.18 16.87 22.55
N PRO A 5 -7.88 17.24 22.46
CA PRO A 5 -7.43 18.20 21.47
C PRO A 5 -7.87 17.73 20.08
N GLN A 6 -8.55 18.60 19.34
CA GLN A 6 -8.91 18.28 17.97
C GLN A 6 -7.63 18.07 17.17
N PRO A 7 -7.49 16.96 16.44
CA PRO A 7 -6.31 16.77 15.61
C PRO A 7 -6.22 17.94 14.63
N GLU A 8 -5.03 18.54 14.51
CA GLU A 8 -4.75 19.50 13.45
C GLU A 8 -5.20 18.89 12.12
N THR A 9 -6.05 19.59 11.38
CA THR A 9 -6.50 19.13 10.06
C THR A 9 -5.30 19.10 9.14
N LEU A 10 -4.76 17.91 8.92
CA LEU A 10 -3.72 17.68 7.92
C LEU A 10 -4.30 18.01 6.55
N PRO A 11 -3.70 18.94 5.79
CA PRO A 11 -4.21 19.29 4.47
C PRO A 11 -4.18 18.07 3.55
N LEU A 12 -5.28 17.84 2.83
CA LEU A 12 -5.34 16.79 1.81
C LEU A 12 -4.38 17.15 0.68
N TRP A 13 -3.26 16.44 0.62
CA TRP A 13 -2.30 16.55 -0.47
C TRP A 13 -2.51 15.44 -1.49
N ILE A 14 -2.60 15.80 -2.78
CA ILE A 14 -2.82 14.85 -3.88
C ILE A 14 -1.65 14.94 -4.86
N ALA A 15 -0.86 13.88 -4.95
CA ALA A 15 0.16 13.73 -5.98
C ALA A 15 -0.47 13.32 -7.32
N ARG A 16 0.01 13.90 -8.43
CA ARG A 16 -0.27 13.39 -9.78
C ARG A 16 0.97 12.72 -10.32
N LEU A 17 0.86 11.42 -10.56
CA LEU A 17 1.93 10.59 -11.09
C LEU A 17 1.68 10.38 -12.60
N ALA A 18 2.75 10.33 -13.38
CA ALA A 18 2.66 10.22 -14.84
C ALA A 18 3.73 9.29 -15.40
N GLY A 19 3.44 8.76 -16.59
CA GLY A 19 4.28 7.78 -17.28
C GLY A 19 3.72 6.37 -17.18
N ASP A 20 4.59 5.38 -17.43
CA ASP A 20 4.24 3.96 -17.26
C ASP A 20 4.11 3.56 -15.78
N GLN A 21 3.62 2.33 -15.54
CA GLN A 21 3.38 1.81 -14.21
C GLN A 21 4.66 1.77 -13.34
N PRO A 22 5.82 1.28 -13.82
CA PRO A 22 7.08 1.35 -13.08
C PRO A 22 7.53 2.78 -12.75
N THR A 23 7.39 3.73 -13.68
CA THR A 23 7.77 5.14 -13.47
C THR A 23 6.91 5.79 -12.41
N MET A 24 5.59 5.58 -12.45
CA MET A 24 4.69 6.02 -11.39
C MET A 24 5.04 5.36 -10.04
N GLY A 25 5.46 4.09 -10.05
CA GLY A 25 5.96 3.40 -8.86
C GLY A 25 7.16 4.11 -8.24
N ARG A 26 8.19 4.42 -9.03
CA ARG A 26 9.38 5.15 -8.57
C ARG A 26 9.04 6.53 -8.02
N GLN A 27 8.20 7.29 -8.72
CA GLN A 27 7.75 8.61 -8.25
C GLN A 27 7.05 8.50 -6.89
N HIS A 28 6.13 7.54 -6.74
CA HIS A 28 5.44 7.31 -5.48
C HIS A 28 6.40 6.91 -4.35
N GLY A 29 7.34 6.00 -4.62
CA GLY A 29 8.30 5.54 -3.63
C GLY A 29 9.23 6.66 -3.17
N ALA A 30 9.69 7.51 -4.08
CA ALA A 30 10.51 8.68 -3.77
C ALA A 30 9.76 9.68 -2.88
N LEU A 31 8.50 9.99 -3.20
CA LEU A 31 7.67 10.89 -2.39
C LEU A 31 7.47 10.37 -0.96
N ILE A 32 7.25 9.06 -0.82
CA ILE A 32 7.05 8.41 0.48
C ILE A 32 8.36 8.34 1.27
N ALA A 33 9.50 8.09 0.61
CA ALA A 33 10.81 8.14 1.23
C ALA A 33 11.15 9.53 1.76
N GLU A 34 10.85 10.58 0.99
CA GLU A 34 11.06 11.98 1.38
C GLU A 34 10.16 12.42 2.55
N ALA A 35 8.88 12.03 2.52
CA ALA A 35 7.94 12.33 3.61
C ALA A 35 8.29 11.61 4.92
N GLY A 36 9.04 10.51 4.84
CA GLY A 36 9.40 9.67 5.98
C GLY A 36 8.25 8.77 6.47
N GLY A 37 8.54 7.90 7.45
CA GLY A 37 7.54 7.02 8.05
C GLY A 37 7.16 5.76 7.24
N VAL A 38 7.84 5.52 6.11
CA VAL A 38 7.68 4.33 5.25
C VAL A 38 7.73 3.04 6.07
N ASP A 39 8.71 2.94 6.95
CA ASP A 39 8.98 1.75 7.77
C ASP A 39 7.78 1.46 8.67
N ARG A 40 7.32 2.48 9.38
CA ARG A 40 6.15 2.37 10.26
C ARG A 40 4.89 1.98 9.49
N ALA A 41 4.67 2.56 8.31
CA ALA A 41 3.51 2.23 7.49
C ALA A 41 3.57 0.80 6.97
N LEU A 42 4.71 0.37 6.44
CA LEU A 42 4.88 -0.98 5.89
C LEU A 42 4.87 -2.05 6.99
N ASP A 43 5.51 -1.81 8.13
CA ASP A 43 5.48 -2.73 9.28
C ASP A 43 4.05 -2.89 9.81
N HIS A 44 3.27 -1.82 9.80
CA HIS A 44 1.86 -1.90 10.16
C HIS A 44 1.09 -2.87 9.25
N TYR A 45 1.20 -2.73 7.93
CA TYR A 45 0.51 -3.64 6.99
C TYR A 45 1.06 -5.06 7.04
N ARG A 46 2.36 -5.22 7.28
CA ARG A 46 3.00 -6.54 7.40
C ARG A 46 2.49 -7.31 8.61
N ASP A 47 2.36 -6.65 9.77
CA ASP A 47 2.06 -7.27 11.06
C ASP A 47 0.56 -7.30 11.40
N MET A 48 -0.26 -6.51 10.70
CA MET A 48 -1.68 -6.39 10.97
C MET A 48 -2.40 -7.75 11.03
N PRO A 49 -2.19 -8.69 10.08
CA PRO A 49 -2.87 -9.98 10.11
C PRO A 49 -2.58 -10.79 11.37
N GLU A 50 -1.32 -10.86 11.81
CA GLU A 50 -0.95 -11.56 13.04
C GLU A 50 -1.58 -10.91 14.27
N ARG A 51 -1.58 -9.56 14.32
CA ARG A 51 -2.16 -8.81 15.44
C ARG A 51 -3.67 -9.01 15.52
N MET A 52 -4.37 -9.06 14.39
CA MET A 52 -5.83 -9.25 14.35
C MET A 52 -6.24 -10.68 14.70
N LEU A 53 -5.50 -11.68 14.25
CA LEU A 53 -5.87 -13.09 14.43
C LEU A 53 -5.43 -13.68 15.77
N VAL A 54 -4.26 -13.27 16.28
CA VAL A 54 -3.63 -13.90 17.46
C VAL A 54 -3.58 -12.95 18.66
N GLY A 55 -3.65 -11.64 18.45
CA GLY A 55 -3.49 -10.64 19.51
C GLY A 55 -2.04 -10.53 20.02
N ASN A 56 -1.83 -9.76 21.09
CA ASN A 56 -0.50 -9.41 21.63
C ASN A 56 -0.17 -10.07 22.98
N GLY A 57 -0.84 -11.16 23.33
CA GLY A 57 -0.64 -11.85 24.61
C GLY A 57 0.74 -12.52 24.74
N PRO A 58 1.31 -12.60 25.96
CA PRO A 58 2.52 -13.38 26.20
C PRO A 58 2.21 -14.88 26.28
N GLY A 59 3.15 -15.74 25.86
CA GLY A 59 3.06 -17.19 26.04
C GLY A 59 3.61 -18.00 24.86
N VAL A 60 4.03 -19.24 25.12
CA VAL A 60 4.55 -20.16 24.09
C VAL A 60 3.47 -20.49 23.07
N ALA A 61 2.24 -20.76 23.51
CA ALA A 61 1.10 -21.01 22.63
C ALA A 61 0.84 -19.84 21.67
N THR A 62 0.88 -18.59 22.17
CA THR A 62 0.71 -17.39 21.34
C THR A 62 1.83 -17.20 20.34
N ARG A 63 3.09 -17.50 20.71
CA ARG A 63 4.23 -17.47 19.79
C ARG A 63 4.09 -18.51 18.68
N LEU A 64 3.66 -19.73 19.01
CA LEU A 64 3.43 -20.80 18.02
C LEU A 64 2.28 -20.44 17.08
N ALA A 65 1.17 -19.92 17.61
CA ALA A 65 0.05 -19.45 16.79
C ALA A 65 0.47 -18.32 15.84
N ARG A 66 1.25 -17.34 16.33
CA ARG A 66 1.80 -16.27 15.50
C ARG A 66 2.71 -16.79 14.39
N ALA A 67 3.59 -17.75 14.70
CA ALA A 67 4.47 -18.37 13.70
C ALA A 67 3.66 -19.11 12.62
N ALA A 68 2.61 -19.85 13.02
CA ALA A 68 1.73 -20.53 12.09
C ALA A 68 0.97 -19.55 11.18
N VAL A 69 0.41 -18.47 11.75
CA VAL A 69 -0.26 -17.41 10.98
C VAL A 69 0.73 -16.72 10.03
N THR A 70 1.93 -16.40 10.50
CA THR A 70 2.98 -15.79 9.67
C THR A 70 3.31 -16.69 8.48
N ALA A 71 3.56 -17.97 8.71
CA ALA A 71 3.87 -18.93 7.65
C ALA A 71 2.71 -19.07 6.63
N GLY A 72 1.47 -19.17 7.13
CA GLY A 72 0.28 -19.22 6.27
C GLY A 72 0.10 -17.95 5.43
N LYS A 73 0.27 -16.78 6.05
CA LYS A 73 0.25 -15.47 5.38
C LYS A 73 1.31 -15.38 4.29
N GLU A 74 2.55 -15.73 4.60
CA GLU A 74 3.67 -15.68 3.66
C GLU A 74 3.42 -16.58 2.43
N LEU A 75 2.91 -17.80 2.67
CA LEU A 75 2.56 -18.73 1.60
C LEU A 75 1.44 -18.18 0.72
N TYR A 76 0.40 -17.62 1.33
CA TYR A 76 -0.75 -17.06 0.61
C TYR A 76 -0.35 -15.82 -0.21
N LEU A 77 0.43 -14.90 0.37
CA LEU A 77 0.97 -13.74 -0.34
C LEU A 77 1.88 -14.16 -1.50
N ALA A 78 2.73 -15.17 -1.31
CA ALA A 78 3.58 -15.69 -2.37
C ALA A 78 2.77 -16.36 -3.50
N ARG A 79 1.60 -16.92 -3.20
CA ARG A 79 0.67 -17.44 -4.22
C ARG A 79 0.02 -16.28 -4.97
N LEU A 80 -0.58 -15.34 -4.25
CA LEU A 80 -1.23 -14.16 -4.85
C LEU A 80 -0.27 -13.37 -5.72
N ASP A 81 1.00 -13.20 -5.30
CA ASP A 81 1.99 -12.44 -6.09
C ASP A 81 2.24 -13.03 -7.49
N ARG A 82 2.05 -14.34 -7.67
CA ARG A 82 2.19 -15.00 -8.99
C ARG A 82 1.01 -14.69 -9.91
N ASP A 83 -0.17 -14.48 -9.35
CA ASP A 83 -1.41 -14.23 -10.09
C ASP A 83 -1.63 -12.73 -10.32
N ARG A 84 -0.72 -11.86 -9.87
CA ARG A 84 -0.81 -10.41 -10.06
C ARG A 84 -0.61 -10.02 -11.52
N VAL A 85 -1.36 -8.99 -11.93
CA VAL A 85 -1.18 -8.32 -13.22
C VAL A 85 0.27 -7.81 -13.32
N PRO A 86 1.04 -8.19 -14.36
CA PRO A 86 2.47 -7.91 -14.45
C PRO A 86 2.83 -6.43 -14.29
N GLU A 87 2.04 -5.53 -14.87
CA GLU A 87 2.31 -4.09 -14.86
C GLU A 87 2.12 -3.49 -13.46
N LEU A 88 1.12 -3.94 -12.71
CA LEU A 88 0.85 -3.46 -11.34
C LEU A 88 1.88 -4.04 -10.35
N ARG A 89 2.30 -5.29 -10.58
CA ARG A 89 3.41 -5.90 -9.85
C ARG A 89 4.70 -5.13 -10.08
N ALA A 90 5.03 -4.78 -11.33
CA ALA A 90 6.21 -3.99 -11.66
C ALA A 90 6.19 -2.60 -11.01
N ARG A 91 5.01 -1.94 -10.96
CA ARG A 91 4.84 -0.68 -10.22
C ARG A 91 5.14 -0.83 -8.73
N SER A 92 4.61 -1.87 -8.10
CA SER A 92 4.82 -2.11 -6.66
C SER A 92 6.29 -2.41 -6.35
N ILE A 93 6.98 -3.16 -7.20
CA ILE A 93 8.42 -3.41 -7.06
C ILE A 93 9.20 -2.09 -7.14
N ALA A 94 8.94 -1.29 -8.19
CA ALA A 94 9.60 -0.02 -8.39
C ALA A 94 9.34 0.99 -7.25
N PHE A 95 8.14 0.93 -6.66
CA PHE A 95 7.80 1.67 -5.45
C PHE A 95 8.66 1.25 -4.25
N MET A 96 8.75 -0.06 -3.98
CA MET A 96 9.53 -0.55 -2.83
C MET A 96 11.01 -0.22 -2.97
N GLU A 97 11.58 -0.41 -4.15
CA GLU A 97 12.99 -0.09 -4.43
C GLU A 97 13.28 1.40 -4.24
N ALA A 98 12.42 2.28 -4.79
CA ALA A 98 12.56 3.73 -4.61
C ALA A 98 12.36 4.17 -3.14
N ALA A 99 11.60 3.40 -2.36
CA ALA A 99 11.42 3.62 -0.92
C ALA A 99 12.53 2.99 -0.06
N GLY A 100 13.60 2.46 -0.66
CA GLY A 100 14.72 1.84 0.05
C GLY A 100 14.39 0.46 0.65
N LYS A 101 13.39 -0.23 0.09
CA LYS A 101 12.94 -1.56 0.52
C LYS A 101 13.25 -2.62 -0.51
N THR A 102 13.14 -3.88 -0.09
CA THR A 102 13.41 -5.02 -0.98
C THR A 102 12.24 -5.23 -1.95
N ALA A 103 12.54 -5.61 -3.19
CA ALA A 103 11.52 -5.97 -4.18
C ALA A 103 10.57 -7.08 -3.69
N ARG A 104 11.07 -8.01 -2.84
CA ARG A 104 10.29 -9.08 -2.23
C ARG A 104 9.12 -8.57 -1.38
N ASP A 105 9.27 -7.40 -0.78
CA ASP A 105 8.26 -6.81 0.09
C ASP A 105 7.08 -6.23 -0.70
N ALA A 106 7.19 -6.09 -2.02
CA ALA A 106 6.13 -5.58 -2.89
C ALA A 106 4.83 -6.39 -2.84
N ARG A 107 4.87 -7.64 -2.35
CA ARG A 107 3.68 -8.48 -2.14
C ARG A 107 2.78 -7.98 -1.00
N TYR A 108 3.34 -7.29 0.00
CA TYR A 108 2.55 -6.75 1.12
C TYR A 108 1.67 -5.57 0.71
N VAL A 109 2.03 -4.89 -0.39
CA VAL A 109 1.26 -3.77 -0.93
C VAL A 109 0.38 -4.18 -2.11
N GLY A 110 0.17 -5.49 -2.35
CA GLY A 110 -0.67 -5.98 -3.45
C GLY A 110 -2.12 -5.48 -3.40
N VAL A 111 -2.64 -5.13 -2.22
CA VAL A 111 -3.96 -4.48 -2.10
C VAL A 111 -4.04 -3.14 -2.81
N MET A 112 -2.91 -2.43 -2.96
CA MET A 112 -2.87 -1.18 -3.72
C MET A 112 -3.21 -1.38 -5.19
N ASP A 113 -2.92 -2.55 -5.77
CA ASP A 113 -3.28 -2.87 -7.15
C ASP A 113 -4.80 -2.83 -7.34
N VAL A 114 -5.55 -3.36 -6.36
CA VAL A 114 -7.02 -3.35 -6.37
C VAL A 114 -7.54 -1.92 -6.31
N PHE A 115 -7.02 -1.11 -5.38
CA PHE A 115 -7.40 0.30 -5.27
C PHE A 115 -7.08 1.08 -6.54
N GLN A 116 -5.90 0.86 -7.15
CA GLN A 116 -5.50 1.49 -8.40
C GLN A 116 -6.41 1.06 -9.56
N GLY A 117 -6.81 -0.22 -9.61
CA GLY A 117 -7.78 -0.72 -10.57
C GLY A 117 -9.15 -0.05 -10.43
N VAL A 118 -9.63 0.09 -9.19
CA VAL A 118 -10.90 0.78 -8.88
C VAL A 118 -10.83 2.26 -9.26
N VAL A 119 -9.77 2.97 -8.89
CA VAL A 119 -9.57 4.39 -9.25
C VAL A 119 -9.47 4.55 -10.77
N GLY A 120 -8.76 3.65 -11.45
CA GLY A 120 -8.68 3.65 -12.92
C GLY A 120 -10.03 3.41 -13.58
N LEU A 121 -10.85 2.51 -13.04
CA LEU A 121 -12.23 2.30 -13.50
C LEU A 121 -13.10 3.54 -13.24
N ALA A 122 -13.06 4.10 -12.03
CA ALA A 122 -13.80 5.31 -11.67
C ALA A 122 -13.45 6.50 -12.59
N GLY A 123 -12.16 6.67 -12.92
CA GLY A 123 -11.71 7.67 -13.88
C GLY A 123 -12.28 7.45 -15.28
N ARG A 124 -12.28 6.20 -15.77
CA ARG A 124 -12.89 5.86 -17.09
C ARG A 124 -14.40 6.09 -17.13
N LEU A 125 -15.07 5.92 -15.99
CA LEU A 125 -16.51 6.19 -15.85
C LEU A 125 -16.83 7.67 -15.56
N GLY A 126 -15.83 8.54 -15.44
CA GLY A 126 -16.03 9.96 -15.16
C GLY A 126 -16.53 10.25 -13.74
N VAL A 127 -16.24 9.38 -12.77
CA VAL A 127 -16.74 9.51 -11.40
C VAL A 127 -15.79 10.33 -10.52
N GLY A 128 -16.34 11.38 -9.89
CA GLY A 128 -15.67 12.14 -8.84
C GLY A 128 -14.44 12.93 -9.31
N PRO A 129 -13.46 13.22 -8.42
CA PRO A 129 -12.29 14.03 -8.76
C PRO A 129 -11.30 13.32 -9.70
N PHE A 130 -11.58 12.07 -10.07
CA PHE A 130 -10.76 11.22 -10.93
C PHE A 130 -11.18 11.26 -12.40
N ALA A 131 -12.33 11.88 -12.70
CA ALA A 131 -12.75 12.13 -14.07
C ALA A 131 -11.64 12.90 -14.80
N PRO A 132 -11.31 12.54 -16.06
CA PRO A 132 -10.46 13.38 -16.88
C PRO A 132 -11.07 14.77 -16.88
N ARG A 133 -10.33 15.78 -16.38
CA ARG A 133 -10.70 17.16 -16.68
C ARG A 133 -10.68 17.23 -18.20
N ALA A 134 -11.86 17.43 -18.82
CA ALA A 134 -11.94 17.78 -20.22
C ALA A 134 -10.84 18.80 -20.46
N ARG A 135 -9.90 18.50 -21.37
CA ARG A 135 -8.91 19.47 -21.80
C ARG A 135 -9.70 20.72 -22.16
N ALA A 136 -9.62 21.73 -21.32
CA ALA A 136 -10.15 23.03 -21.66
C ALA A 136 -9.35 23.47 -22.88
N LEU A 137 -9.99 23.34 -24.05
CA LEU A 137 -9.78 24.07 -25.29
C LEU A 137 -8.31 24.41 -25.62
N ALA A 138 -7.74 23.64 -26.54
CA ALA A 138 -6.81 24.15 -27.55
C ALA A 138 -7.39 23.80 -28.92
#